data_AF-J9H797-F1
#
_entry.id   AF-J9H797-F1
#
_cell.length_a   1.000
_cell.length_b   1.000
_cell.length_c   1.000
_cell.angle_alpha   90.00
_cell.angle_beta   90.00
_cell.angle_gamma   90.00
#
_symmetry.space_group_name_H-M   'P 1'
#
loop_
_entity.id
_entity.type
_entity.pdbx_description
1 polymer ?
#
loop_
_entity_poly.entity_id
_entity_poly.type
_entity_poly.pdbx_seq_one_letter_code
_entity_poly.pdbx_strand_id
1 'polypeptide(L)'
;MGYEKWAKKYNRKEAARTVILLKEKGLDNYDDLVAYTEKLSSRFSELSDSIKAAEKRMIEVQALQKHIKNYHDTRQIYVEYRKSGYSKKFFEEHRQEITIHQAAKKAFDELQVSKLPSRQSLYEE
;
A
#
# COMPACT_ATOMS: atom_id res chain seq x y z
N MET A 1 -28.06 49.78 -2.19
CA MET A 1 -26.82 50.34 -2.80
C MET A 1 -25.52 50.02 -2.05
N GLY A 2 -25.52 49.61 -0.77
CA GLY A 2 -24.27 49.30 -0.03
C GLY A 2 -23.58 48.00 -0.44
N TYR A 3 -24.36 46.94 -0.72
CA TYR A 3 -23.84 45.63 -1.10
C TYR A 3 -23.05 45.65 -2.41
N GLU A 4 -23.57 46.34 -3.44
CA GLU A 4 -22.87 46.46 -4.73
C GLU A 4 -21.51 47.17 -4.58
N LYS A 5 -21.45 48.23 -3.78
CA LYS A 5 -20.19 48.94 -3.50
C LYS A 5 -19.20 48.06 -2.72
N TRP A 6 -19.69 47.28 -1.76
CA TRP A 6 -18.88 46.32 -1.01
C TRP A 6 -18.35 45.20 -1.93
N ALA A 7 -19.23 44.57 -2.72
CA ALA A 7 -18.88 43.50 -3.65
C ALA A 7 -17.82 43.95 -4.66
N LYS A 8 -17.95 45.15 -5.23
CA LYS A 8 -16.93 45.74 -6.12
C LYS A 8 -15.58 45.98 -5.43
N LYS A 9 -15.57 46.34 -4.14
CA LYS A 9 -14.33 46.53 -3.37
C LYS A 9 -13.71 45.18 -3.00
N TYR A 10 -14.54 44.21 -2.63
CA TYR A 10 -14.13 42.85 -2.30
C TYR A 10 -13.53 42.15 -3.52
N ASN A 11 -14.24 42.11 -4.65
CA ASN A 11 -13.79 41.45 -5.87
C ASN A 11 -12.45 42.00 -6.39
N ARG A 12 -12.23 43.33 -6.29
CA ARG A 12 -10.94 43.93 -6.67
C ARG A 12 -9.78 43.51 -5.76
N LYS A 13 -10.03 43.38 -4.45
CA LYS A 13 -9.03 42.88 -3.50
C LYS A 13 -8.70 41.42 -3.78
N GLU A 14 -9.72 40.60 -4.03
CA GLU A 14 -9.52 39.18 -4.36
C GLU A 14 -8.78 39.00 -5.68
N ALA A 15 -9.15 39.73 -6.73
CA ALA A 15 -8.43 39.69 -8.01
C ALA A 15 -6.95 40.10 -7.85
N ALA A 16 -6.66 41.13 -7.07
CA ALA A 16 -5.28 41.54 -6.78
C ALA A 16 -4.50 40.44 -6.03
N ARG A 17 -5.13 39.78 -5.05
CA ARG A 17 -4.53 38.64 -4.33
C ARG A 17 -4.24 37.47 -5.28
N THR A 18 -5.16 37.15 -6.18
CA THR A 18 -4.95 36.11 -7.20
C THR A 18 -3.79 36.46 -8.11
N VAL A 19 -3.70 37.70 -8.61
CA VAL A 19 -2.59 38.14 -9.47
C VAL A 19 -1.25 38.08 -8.73
N ILE A 20 -1.20 38.50 -7.47
CA ILE A 20 0.02 38.39 -6.65
C ILE A 20 0.45 36.94 -6.51
N LEU A 21 -0.49 36.05 -6.16
CA LEU A 21 -0.22 34.62 -6.01
C LEU A 21 0.30 33.99 -7.31
N LEU A 22 -0.31 34.32 -8.45
CA LEU A 22 0.14 33.83 -9.76
C LEU A 22 1.57 34.29 -10.05
N LYS A 23 1.89 35.58 -9.82
CA LYS A 23 3.25 36.12 -9.97
C LYS A 23 4.27 35.49 -9.03
N GLU A 24 3.91 35.26 -7.77
CA GLU A 24 4.76 34.54 -6.80
C GLU A 24 5.07 33.10 -7.25
N LYS A 25 4.18 32.49 -8.04
CA LYS A 25 4.37 31.18 -8.65
C LYS A 25 5.06 31.24 -10.03
N GLY A 26 5.43 32.42 -10.51
CA GLY A 26 6.01 32.62 -11.83
C GLY A 26 5.03 32.38 -12.98
N LEU A 27 3.72 32.57 -12.73
CA LEU A 27 2.66 32.40 -13.71
C LEU A 27 2.27 33.77 -14.24
N ASP A 28 3.03 34.26 -15.23
CA ASP A 28 2.88 35.61 -15.78
C ASP A 28 1.90 35.64 -16.96
N ASN A 29 1.67 34.50 -17.60
CA ASN A 29 0.76 34.35 -18.72
C ASN A 29 -0.07 33.04 -18.65
N TYR A 30 -0.99 32.88 -19.59
CA TYR A 30 -1.86 31.70 -19.66
C TYR A 30 -1.08 30.42 -19.98
N ASP A 31 -0.06 30.48 -20.83
CA ASP A 31 0.77 29.32 -21.19
C ASP A 31 1.54 28.81 -19.97
N ASP A 32 2.06 29.71 -19.11
CA ASP A 32 2.69 29.34 -17.84
C ASP A 32 1.70 28.61 -16.92
N LEU A 33 0.46 29.09 -16.86
CA LEU A 33 -0.60 28.45 -16.08
C LEU A 33 -0.91 27.06 -16.61
N VAL A 34 -1.06 26.90 -17.93
CA VAL A 34 -1.29 25.58 -18.56
C VAL A 34 -0.14 24.63 -18.23
N ALA A 35 1.11 25.03 -18.49
CA ALA A 35 2.28 24.23 -18.21
C ALA A 35 2.41 23.84 -16.73
N TYR A 36 2.07 24.76 -15.82
CA TYR A 36 2.07 24.49 -14.37
C TYR A 36 0.98 23.48 -13.98
N THR A 37 -0.23 23.61 -14.54
CA THR A 37 -1.32 22.66 -14.28
C THR A 37 -1.04 21.26 -14.86
N GLU A 38 -0.46 21.18 -16.05
CA GLU A 38 -0.03 19.91 -16.66
C GLU A 38 1.05 19.24 -15.83
N LYS A 39 2.06 20.00 -15.38
CA LYS A 39 3.11 19.51 -14.48
C LYS A 39 2.55 18.98 -13.16
N LEU A 40 1.60 19.72 -12.56
CA LEU A 40 0.94 19.27 -11.34
C LEU A 40 0.11 18.01 -11.56
N SER A 41 -0.60 17.92 -12.68
CA SER A 41 -1.41 16.75 -13.03
C SER A 41 -0.54 15.51 -13.26
N SER A 42 0.56 15.65 -14.00
CA SER A 42 1.55 14.59 -14.22
C SER A 42 2.16 14.12 -12.90
N ARG A 43 2.64 15.04 -12.06
CA ARG A 43 3.19 14.70 -10.73
C ARG A 43 2.15 14.02 -9.83
N PHE A 44 0.89 14.45 -9.90
CA PHE A 44 -0.20 13.82 -9.15
C PHE A 44 -0.42 12.38 -9.62
N SER A 45 -0.44 12.13 -10.93
CA SER A 45 -0.58 10.79 -11.49
C SER A 45 0.57 9.88 -11.05
N GLU A 46 1.82 10.36 -11.19
CA GLU A 46 3.02 9.62 -10.77
C GLU A 46 2.96 9.24 -9.29
N LEU A 47 2.60 10.20 -8.43
CA LEU A 47 2.48 9.95 -6.99
C LEU A 47 1.34 8.97 -6.68
N SER A 48 0.20 9.11 -7.37
CA SER A 48 -0.93 8.19 -7.21
C SER A 48 -0.54 6.76 -7.57
N ASP A 49 0.22 6.57 -8.65
CA ASP A 49 0.68 5.26 -9.07
C ASP A 49 1.73 4.68 -8.12
N SER A 50 2.62 5.51 -7.59
CA SER A 50 3.55 5.12 -6.52
C SER A 50 2.82 4.69 -5.25
N ILE A 51 1.75 5.38 -4.85
CA ILE A 51 0.94 5.01 -3.68
C ILE A 51 0.28 3.67 -3.92
N LYS A 52 -0.37 3.46 -5.08
CA LYS A 52 -1.00 2.17 -5.42
C LYS A 52 0.00 1.02 -5.41
N ALA A 53 1.20 1.25 -5.92
CA ALA A 53 2.27 0.25 -5.90
C ALA A 53 2.70 -0.10 -4.47
N ALA A 54 2.86 0.91 -3.60
CA ALA A 54 3.19 0.72 -2.19
C ALA A 54 2.06 -0.01 -1.43
N GLU A 55 0.79 0.33 -1.68
CA GLU A 55 -0.38 -0.35 -1.10
C GLU A 55 -0.41 -1.83 -1.49
N LYS A 56 -0.18 -2.14 -2.77
CA LYS A 56 -0.08 -3.52 -3.27
C LYS A 56 1.04 -4.28 -2.56
N ARG A 57 2.22 -3.67 -2.45
CA ARG A 57 3.37 -4.25 -1.75
C ARG A 57 3.06 -4.52 -0.27
N MET A 58 2.36 -3.60 0.40
CA MET A 58 1.95 -3.76 1.79
C MET A 58 1.03 -4.97 1.98
N ILE A 59 0.06 -5.17 1.07
CA ILE A 59 -0.84 -6.33 1.11
C ILE A 59 -0.06 -7.63 0.91
N GLU A 60 0.88 -7.67 -0.03
CA GLU A 60 1.75 -8.83 -0.27
C GLU A 60 2.60 -9.16 0.97
N VAL A 61 3.21 -8.14 1.59
CA VAL A 61 3.99 -8.30 2.83
C VAL A 61 3.12 -8.80 3.99
N GLN A 62 1.90 -8.29 4.15
CA GLN A 62 0.97 -8.79 5.17
C GLN A 62 0.59 -10.25 4.94
N ALA A 63 0.34 -10.66 3.70
CA ALA A 63 0.08 -12.05 3.34
C ALA A 63 1.27 -12.95 3.67
N LEU A 64 2.49 -12.52 3.31
CA LEU A 64 3.74 -13.21 3.65
C LEU A 64 3.92 -13.38 5.17
N GLN A 65 3.73 -12.30 5.93
CA GLN A 65 3.82 -12.33 7.39
C GLN A 65 2.82 -13.32 8.00
N LYS A 66 1.59 -13.39 7.45
CA LYS A 66 0.57 -14.36 7.87
C LYS A 66 1.02 -15.79 7.60
N HIS A 67 1.53 -16.08 6.41
CA HIS A 67 2.04 -17.42 6.09
C HIS A 67 3.23 -17.81 6.97
N ILE A 68 4.15 -16.89 7.27
CA ILE A 68 5.30 -17.14 8.15
C ILE A 68 4.83 -17.47 9.56
N LYS A 69 3.89 -16.69 10.10
CA LYS A 69 3.28 -16.96 11.40
C LYS A 69 2.63 -18.34 11.43
N ASN A 70 1.75 -18.60 10.47
CA ASN A 70 1.02 -19.86 10.37
C ASN A 70 1.96 -21.06 10.28
N TYR A 71 3.00 -20.97 9.45
CA TYR A 71 3.99 -22.03 9.31
C TYR A 71 4.75 -22.30 10.59
N HIS A 72 5.20 -21.24 11.28
CA HIS A 72 5.88 -21.34 12.56
C HIS A 72 5.00 -21.98 13.64
N ASP A 73 3.79 -21.46 13.82
CA ASP A 73 2.90 -21.86 14.91
C ASP A 73 2.38 -23.30 14.74
N THR A 74 2.23 -23.77 13.50
CA THR A 74 1.75 -25.13 13.19
C THR A 74 2.86 -26.16 12.96
N ARG A 75 4.13 -25.73 12.99
CA ARG A 75 5.29 -26.60 12.66
C ARG A 75 5.35 -27.84 13.54
N GLN A 76 5.15 -27.69 14.85
CA GLN A 76 5.27 -28.79 15.80
C GLN A 76 4.23 -29.88 15.52
N ILE A 77 2.96 -29.49 15.37
CA ILE A 77 1.85 -30.40 15.04
C ILE A 77 2.11 -31.11 13.71
N TYR A 78 2.60 -30.39 12.70
CA TYR A 78 2.91 -31.02 11.41
C TYR A 78 4.08 -32.01 11.49
N VAL A 79 5.10 -31.75 12.34
CA VAL A 79 6.19 -32.69 12.59
C VAL A 79 5.67 -33.96 13.28
N GLU A 80 4.77 -33.83 14.25
CA GLU A 80 4.13 -34.97 14.92
C GLU A 80 3.24 -35.76 13.97
N TYR A 81 2.48 -35.07 13.11
CA TYR A 81 1.71 -35.70 12.04
C TYR A 81 2.61 -36.55 11.13
N ARG A 82 3.76 -36.01 10.72
CA ARG A 82 4.74 -36.75 9.90
C ARG A 82 5.31 -37.96 10.65
N LYS A 83 5.63 -37.82 11.95
CA LYS A 83 6.14 -38.91 12.79
C LYS A 83 5.10 -40.02 13.00
N SER A 84 3.81 -39.67 13.03
CA SER A 84 2.71 -40.65 13.10
C SER A 84 2.51 -41.46 11.81
N GLY A 85 3.33 -41.24 10.78
CA GLY A 85 3.18 -41.89 9.48
C GLY A 85 1.95 -41.39 8.72
N TYR A 86 1.57 -40.12 8.91
CA TYR A 86 0.36 -39.53 8.32
C TYR A 86 -0.94 -40.22 8.76
N SER A 87 -1.04 -40.55 10.06
CA SER A 87 -2.22 -41.18 10.63
C SER A 87 -3.51 -40.39 10.33
N LYS A 88 -4.51 -41.07 9.78
CA LYS A 88 -5.81 -40.46 9.45
C LYS A 88 -6.51 -39.91 10.69
N LYS A 89 -6.39 -40.62 11.83
CA LYS A 89 -6.97 -40.19 13.11
C LYS A 89 -6.34 -38.88 13.59
N PHE A 90 -5.01 -38.77 13.53
CA PHE A 90 -4.29 -37.55 13.89
C PHE A 90 -4.66 -36.39 12.95
N PHE A 91 -4.82 -36.68 11.65
CA PHE A 91 -5.26 -35.68 10.69
C PHE A 91 -6.65 -35.13 11.01
N GLU A 92 -7.59 -35.98 11.42
CA GLU A 92 -8.94 -35.55 11.78
C GLU A 92 -8.95 -34.71 13.07
N GLU A 93 -8.13 -35.08 14.07
CA GLU A 93 -7.98 -34.35 15.33
C GLU A 93 -7.32 -32.96 15.15
N HIS A 94 -6.30 -32.86 14.27
CA HIS A 94 -5.54 -31.63 14.02
C HIS A 94 -5.75 -31.05 12.62
N ARG A 95 -6.96 -31.25 12.08
CA ARG A 95 -7.27 -30.96 10.68
C ARG A 95 -7.01 -29.51 10.31
N GLN A 96 -7.37 -28.58 11.20
CA GLN A 96 -7.24 -27.15 10.95
C GLN A 96 -5.76 -26.75 10.85
N GLU A 97 -4.96 -27.16 11.82
CA GLU A 97 -3.55 -26.81 11.94
C GLU A 97 -2.71 -27.42 10.81
N ILE A 98 -2.99 -28.68 10.44
CA ILE A 98 -2.31 -29.33 9.32
C ILE A 98 -2.67 -28.64 8.00
N THR A 99 -3.95 -28.29 7.79
CA THR A 99 -4.38 -27.58 6.58
C THR A 99 -3.74 -26.19 6.49
N ILE A 100 -3.69 -25.45 7.60
CA ILE A 100 -3.04 -24.14 7.69
C ILE A 100 -1.54 -24.25 7.38
N HIS A 101 -0.86 -25.28 7.93
CA HIS A 101 0.55 -25.53 7.66
C HIS A 101 0.81 -25.80 6.18
N GLN A 102 0.01 -26.69 5.57
CA GLN A 102 0.13 -27.05 4.16
C GLN A 102 -0.14 -25.84 3.25
N ALA A 103 -1.15 -25.03 3.56
CA ALA A 103 -1.45 -23.81 2.82
C ALA A 103 -0.29 -22.79 2.90
N ALA A 104 0.31 -22.61 4.09
CA ALA A 104 1.48 -21.75 4.25
C ALA A 104 2.68 -22.28 3.46
N LYS A 105 2.95 -23.59 3.54
CA LYS A 105 4.02 -24.23 2.76
C LYS A 105 3.83 -24.05 1.25
N LYS A 106 2.60 -24.29 0.76
CA LYS A 106 2.26 -24.12 -0.66
C LYS A 106 2.49 -22.69 -1.13
N ALA A 107 2.09 -21.69 -0.34
CA ALA A 107 2.34 -20.29 -0.66
C ALA A 107 3.84 -19.97 -0.81
N PHE A 108 4.70 -20.58 0.02
CA PHE A 108 6.15 -20.43 -0.11
C PHE A 108 6.74 -21.16 -1.31
N ASP A 109 6.22 -22.34 -1.63
CA ASP A 109 6.63 -23.11 -2.81
C ASP A 109 6.30 -22.34 -4.11
N GLU A 110 5.12 -21.70 -4.18
CA GLU A 110 4.70 -20.85 -5.31
C GLU A 110 5.59 -19.61 -5.48
N LEU A 111 6.09 -19.06 -4.37
CA LEU A 111 7.00 -17.91 -4.37
C LEU A 111 8.47 -18.30 -4.64
N GLN A 112 8.76 -19.58 -4.85
CA GLN A 112 10.11 -20.13 -5.10
C GLN A 112 11.15 -19.71 -4.05
N VAL A 113 10.72 -19.48 -2.81
CA VAL A 113 11.62 -18.99 -1.76
C VAL A 113 12.40 -20.16 -1.17
N SER A 114 13.68 -20.29 -1.51
CA SER A 114 14.56 -21.35 -0.99
C SER A 114 14.95 -21.15 0.49
N LYS A 115 14.86 -19.91 0.99
CA LYS A 115 15.06 -19.53 2.40
C LYS A 115 13.95 -18.58 2.83
N LEU A 116 13.13 -19.02 3.78
CA LEU A 116 12.08 -18.17 4.36
C LEU A 116 12.70 -16.90 4.95
N PRO A 117 12.32 -15.70 4.50
CA PRO A 117 12.74 -14.47 5.14
C PRO A 117 12.30 -14.50 6.61
N SER A 118 13.19 -14.08 7.50
CA SER A 118 12.86 -13.99 8.92
C SER A 118 11.82 -12.89 9.11
N ARG A 119 11.07 -12.94 10.22
CA ARG A 119 10.11 -11.86 10.55
C ARG A 119 10.78 -10.48 10.56
N GLN A 120 12.05 -10.41 10.94
CA GLN A 120 12.82 -9.16 11.02
C GLN A 120 13.18 -8.60 9.64
N SER A 121 13.56 -9.46 8.68
CA SER A 121 13.91 -9.02 7.32
C SER A 121 12.73 -8.47 6.52
N LEU A 122 11.49 -8.58 7.01
CA LEU A 122 10.30 -8.01 6.40
C LEU A 122 10.03 -6.56 6.84
N TYR A 123 10.74 -6.06 7.86
CA TYR A 123 10.61 -4.69 8.37
C TYR A 123 11.79 -3.77 7.98
N GLU A 124 12.78 -4.29 7.25
CA GLU A 124 14.02 -3.57 6.88
C GLU A 124 13.99 -2.96 5.45
N GLU A 125 12.81 -2.72 4.86
CA GLU A 125 12.69 -1.93 3.62
C GLU A 125 12.61 -0.42 3.89
#